data_AF-A0AAJ7E9Y2-F1
#
_entry.id   AF-A0AAJ7E9Y2-F1
#
_cell.length_a   1.000
_cell.length_b   1.000
_cell.length_c   1.000
_cell.angle_alpha   90.00
_cell.angle_beta   90.00
_cell.angle_gamma   90.00
#
_symmetry.space_group_name_H-M   'P 1'
#
loop_
_entity.id
_entity.type
_entity.pdbx_description
1 polymer ?
#
loop_
_entity_poly.entity_id
_entity_poly.type
_entity_poly.pdbx_seq_one_letter_code
_entity_poly.pdbx_strand_id
1 'polypeptide(L)'
;MALIKHILLYFRMFIVVLAVLLCHGVEMKSSNDKWRNSDVLMNEIDDYYSKLAVYIEEDGDPHKRFFSVISLAMYMYVTSDVIDDVERAKDAVEKTREQLDQPADVIASPMRSLLILLQSVIQQPLTDVKASCLPNTAQSECDMNLNKTHNYGEDYCYGYYKNVELYDILTSSQQASNRARFMKHLLRHRRGSDEQALSFFEKAATRTYKDFFCDMNEVYKMMLQDYFPCNFPMILMT
;
A
#
# COMPACT_ATOMS: atom_id res chain seq x y z
N MET A 1 -14.35 26.61 -46.44
CA MET A 1 -13.38 25.58 -45.98
C MET A 1 -12.97 25.73 -44.51
N ALA A 2 -12.97 26.94 -43.92
CA ALA A 2 -12.65 27.15 -42.50
C ALA A 2 -13.72 26.63 -41.52
N LEU A 3 -15.01 26.69 -41.89
CA LEU A 3 -16.13 26.27 -41.03
C LEU A 3 -16.11 24.76 -40.71
N ILE A 4 -15.71 23.92 -41.67
CA ILE A 4 -15.64 22.45 -41.51
C ILE A 4 -14.50 22.06 -40.54
N LYS A 5 -13.39 22.79 -40.56
CA LYS A 5 -12.26 22.55 -39.63
C LYS A 5 -12.65 22.86 -38.18
N HIS A 6 -13.43 23.91 -37.95
CA HIS A 6 -13.90 24.23 -36.60
C HIS A 6 -14.89 23.19 -36.06
N ILE A 7 -15.84 22.73 -36.88
CA ILE A 7 -16.79 21.67 -36.49
C ILE A 7 -16.06 20.36 -36.14
N LEU A 8 -15.03 19.97 -36.91
CA LEU A 8 -14.20 18.80 -36.63
C LEU A 8 -13.38 18.93 -35.35
N LEU A 9 -12.91 20.14 -35.01
CA LEU A 9 -12.20 20.41 -33.75
C LEU A 9 -13.12 20.28 -32.54
N TYR A 10 -14.33 20.84 -32.61
CA TYR A 10 -15.33 20.68 -31.54
C TYR A 10 -15.78 19.22 -31.37
N PHE A 11 -15.93 18.47 -32.46
CA PHE A 11 -16.31 17.06 -32.40
C PHE A 11 -15.21 16.20 -31.77
N ARG A 12 -13.93 16.45 -32.09
CA ARG A 12 -12.79 15.76 -31.45
C ARG A 12 -12.67 16.10 -29.98
N MET A 13 -12.84 17.37 -29.60
CA MET A 13 -12.81 17.80 -28.21
C MET A 13 -13.99 17.20 -27.42
N PHE A 14 -15.17 17.09 -28.03
CA PHE A 14 -16.34 16.42 -27.45
C PHE A 14 -16.10 14.92 -27.24
N ILE A 15 -15.48 14.22 -28.19
CA ILE A 15 -15.10 12.80 -28.02
C ILE A 15 -14.08 12.63 -26.89
N VAL A 16 -13.07 13.50 -26.79
CA VAL A 16 -12.08 13.45 -25.69
C VAL A 16 -12.75 13.72 -24.35
N VAL A 17 -13.64 14.71 -24.27
CA VAL A 17 -14.41 14.99 -23.05
C VAL A 17 -15.35 13.85 -22.71
N LEU A 18 -16.01 13.22 -23.68
CA LEU A 18 -16.83 12.01 -23.47
C LEU A 18 -15.99 10.81 -23.04
N ALA A 19 -14.81 10.60 -23.62
CA ALA A 19 -13.90 9.54 -23.24
C ALA A 19 -13.36 9.77 -21.81
N VAL A 20 -13.04 11.02 -21.46
CA VAL A 20 -12.63 11.39 -20.09
C VAL A 20 -13.79 11.21 -19.12
N LEU A 21 -15.01 11.64 -19.46
CA LEU A 21 -16.21 11.47 -18.64
C LEU A 21 -16.64 10.00 -18.48
N LEU A 22 -16.50 9.18 -19.54
CA LEU A 22 -16.74 7.74 -19.49
C LEU A 22 -15.64 7.00 -18.71
N CYS A 23 -14.39 7.50 -18.76
CA CYS A 23 -13.29 6.98 -17.93
C CYS A 23 -13.36 7.44 -16.46
N HIS A 24 -14.16 8.45 -16.11
CA HIS A 24 -14.18 9.05 -14.76
C HIS A 24 -15.47 8.81 -13.95
N GLY A 25 -16.37 7.90 -14.33
CA GLY A 25 -17.65 7.90 -13.61
C GLY A 25 -18.62 6.75 -13.78
N VAL A 26 -18.17 5.55 -14.14
CA VAL A 26 -18.94 4.36 -13.78
C VAL A 26 -18.17 3.67 -12.66
N GLU A 27 -18.54 3.95 -11.41
CA GLU A 27 -18.30 3.00 -10.32
C GLU A 27 -19.00 1.71 -10.74
N MET A 28 -18.30 0.84 -11.47
CA MET A 28 -18.80 -0.49 -11.76
C MET A 28 -18.94 -1.17 -10.41
N LYS A 29 -20.18 -1.33 -9.95
CA LYS A 29 -20.48 -2.11 -8.75
C LYS A 29 -19.92 -3.51 -9.00
N SER A 30 -18.78 -3.82 -8.39
CA SER A 30 -18.10 -5.07 -8.61
C SER A 30 -19.00 -6.22 -8.16
N SER A 31 -19.09 -7.25 -8.99
CA SER A 31 -19.87 -8.46 -8.69
C SER A 31 -19.11 -9.43 -7.78
N ASN A 32 -17.85 -9.11 -7.46
CA ASN A 32 -17.00 -9.76 -6.49
C ASN A 32 -16.27 -8.72 -5.62
N ASP A 33 -15.84 -9.12 -4.43
CA ASP A 33 -15.11 -8.27 -3.49
C ASP A 33 -13.58 -8.30 -3.68
N LYS A 34 -13.05 -9.38 -4.27
CA LYS A 34 -11.61 -9.60 -4.51
C LYS A 34 -10.98 -8.50 -5.36
N TRP A 35 -11.60 -8.13 -6.48
CA TRP A 35 -11.11 -7.06 -7.36
C TRP A 35 -10.96 -5.73 -6.62
N ARG A 36 -12.01 -5.34 -5.90
CA ARG A 36 -12.05 -4.06 -5.18
C ARG A 36 -11.01 -4.02 -4.06
N ASN A 37 -10.87 -5.11 -3.31
CA ASN A 37 -9.92 -5.17 -2.20
C ASN A 37 -8.46 -5.14 -2.71
N SER A 38 -8.17 -5.80 -3.83
CA SER A 38 -6.88 -5.70 -4.53
C SER A 38 -6.57 -4.28 -4.99
N ASP A 39 -7.54 -3.60 -5.62
CA ASP A 39 -7.37 -2.24 -6.10
C ASP A 39 -7.13 -1.24 -4.95
N VAL A 40 -7.91 -1.37 -3.87
CA VAL A 40 -7.73 -0.56 -2.65
C VAL A 40 -6.34 -0.76 -2.06
N LEU A 41 -5.86 -2.00 -1.92
CA LEU A 41 -4.55 -2.28 -1.34
C LEU A 41 -3.41 -1.65 -2.16
N MET A 42 -3.41 -1.80 -3.49
CA MET A 42 -2.37 -1.18 -4.32
C MET A 42 -2.42 0.34 -4.24
N ASN A 43 -3.61 0.93 -4.35
CA ASN A 43 -3.77 2.38 -4.28
C ASN A 43 -3.29 2.92 -2.93
N GLU A 44 -3.52 2.21 -1.83
CA GLU A 44 -3.04 2.63 -0.50
C GLU A 44 -1.51 2.56 -0.38
N ILE A 45 -0.87 1.52 -0.92
CA ILE A 45 0.59 1.40 -0.89
C ILE A 45 1.22 2.51 -1.76
N ASP A 46 0.73 2.70 -2.98
CA ASP A 46 1.25 3.71 -3.91
C ASP A 46 1.00 5.13 -3.38
N ASP A 47 -0.19 5.38 -2.81
CA ASP A 47 -0.54 6.67 -2.20
C ASP A 47 0.37 6.98 -1.01
N TYR A 48 0.65 6.01 -0.15
CA TYR A 48 1.58 6.20 0.97
C TYR A 48 3.02 6.40 0.49
N TYR A 49 3.50 5.58 -0.44
CA TYR A 49 4.84 5.69 -1.01
C TYR A 49 5.08 7.08 -1.63
N SER A 50 4.10 7.61 -2.36
CA SER A 50 4.20 8.94 -3.00
C SER A 50 4.38 10.11 -2.01
N LYS A 51 4.00 9.92 -0.73
CA LYS A 51 4.13 10.92 0.34
C LYS A 51 5.49 10.89 1.02
N LEU A 52 6.30 9.86 0.77
CA LEU A 52 7.66 9.78 1.27
C LEU A 52 8.58 10.65 0.42
N ALA A 53 9.61 11.22 1.05
CA ALA A 53 10.68 11.87 0.31
C ALA A 53 11.49 10.83 -0.46
N VAL A 54 11.68 11.09 -1.75
CA VAL A 54 12.41 10.21 -2.68
C VAL A 54 13.75 10.82 -3.06
N TYR A 55 13.78 12.13 -3.22
CA TYR A 55 14.93 12.88 -3.69
C TYR A 55 15.35 13.95 -2.66
N ILE A 56 16.63 14.33 -2.68
CA ILE A 56 17.19 15.31 -1.75
C ILE A 56 16.56 16.70 -1.92
N GLU A 57 16.09 17.03 -3.12
CA GLU A 57 15.39 18.29 -3.43
C GLU A 57 14.05 18.42 -2.70
N GLU A 58 13.50 17.30 -2.20
CA GLU A 58 12.24 17.24 -1.45
C GLU A 58 12.43 17.48 0.06
N ASP A 59 13.67 17.70 0.53
CA ASP A 59 13.96 17.96 1.95
C ASP A 59 13.29 19.25 2.46
N GLY A 60 13.06 20.22 1.56
CA GLY A 60 12.31 21.44 1.87
C GLY A 60 10.79 21.27 1.93
N ASP A 61 10.23 20.10 1.59
CA ASP A 61 8.79 19.85 1.68
C ASP A 61 8.41 19.36 3.09
N PRO A 62 7.76 20.22 3.92
CA PRO A 62 7.39 19.86 5.28
C PRO A 62 6.38 18.72 5.34
N HIS A 63 5.59 18.48 4.28
CA HIS A 63 4.68 17.35 4.22
C HIS A 63 5.44 16.04 4.06
N LYS A 64 6.36 15.98 3.10
CA LYS A 64 7.19 14.79 2.88
C LYS A 64 8.09 14.53 4.07
N ARG A 65 8.65 15.58 4.69
CA ARG A 65 9.40 15.47 5.94
C ARG A 65 8.59 14.81 7.04
N PHE A 66 7.38 15.31 7.30
CA PHE A 66 6.49 14.76 8.32
C PHE A 66 6.17 13.27 8.10
N PHE A 67 5.83 12.89 6.87
CA PHE A 67 5.59 11.48 6.53
C PHE A 67 6.85 10.62 6.69
N SER A 68 8.00 11.15 6.32
CA SER A 68 9.27 10.43 6.40
C SER A 68 9.70 10.18 7.86
N VAL A 69 9.49 11.14 8.77
CA VAL A 69 9.75 10.97 10.21
C VAL A 69 8.83 9.90 10.82
N ILE A 70 7.52 9.96 10.53
CA ILE A 70 6.58 8.93 11.02
C ILE A 70 6.95 7.55 10.47
N SER A 71 7.34 7.48 9.19
CA SER A 71 7.74 6.24 8.54
C SER A 71 8.99 5.64 9.17
N LEU A 72 9.96 6.48 9.55
CA LEU A 72 11.15 6.02 10.26
C LEU A 72 10.78 5.48 11.65
N ALA A 73 9.89 6.16 12.39
CA ALA A 73 9.42 5.67 13.68
C ALA A 73 8.63 4.35 13.55
N MET A 74 7.80 4.21 12.52
CA MET A 74 7.13 2.95 12.19
C MET A 74 8.13 1.83 11.87
N TYR A 75 9.18 2.14 11.12
CA TYR A 75 10.25 1.19 10.82
C TYR A 75 11.02 0.76 12.08
N MET A 76 11.43 1.72 12.93
CA MET A 76 12.11 1.43 14.20
C MET A 76 11.21 0.60 15.13
N TYR A 77 9.90 0.82 15.10
CA TYR A 77 8.94 0.03 15.85
C TYR A 77 8.91 -1.43 15.37
N VAL A 78 8.67 -1.68 14.08
CA VAL A 78 8.52 -3.07 13.60
C VAL A 78 9.84 -3.85 13.64
N THR A 79 10.98 -3.16 13.55
CA THR A 79 12.32 -3.78 13.60
C THR A 79 12.83 -4.02 15.02
N SER A 80 12.14 -3.51 16.04
CA SER A 80 12.55 -3.61 17.44
C SER A 80 12.32 -5.01 18.03
N ASP A 81 13.25 -5.45 18.88
CA ASP A 81 13.18 -6.68 19.68
C ASP A 81 12.43 -6.50 21.02
N VAL A 82 12.12 -5.26 21.42
CA VAL A 82 11.32 -4.96 22.62
C VAL A 82 9.94 -5.62 22.54
N ILE A 83 9.59 -6.40 23.57
CA ILE A 83 8.35 -7.20 23.62
C ILE A 83 7.11 -6.35 23.92
N ASP A 84 7.19 -5.46 24.91
CA ASP A 84 6.06 -4.60 25.31
C ASP A 84 5.80 -3.51 24.26
N ASP A 85 4.56 -3.38 23.80
CA ASP A 85 4.22 -2.47 22.70
C ASP A 85 4.38 -1.00 23.07
N VAL A 86 4.20 -0.63 24.34
CA VAL A 86 4.34 0.77 24.79
C VAL A 86 5.81 1.14 24.87
N GLU A 87 6.63 0.28 25.48
CA GLU A 87 8.07 0.51 25.53
C GLU A 87 8.70 0.44 24.13
N ARG A 88 8.24 -0.47 23.25
CA ARG A 88 8.65 -0.51 21.84
C ARG A 88 8.37 0.80 21.12
N ALA A 89 7.19 1.40 21.34
CA ALA A 89 6.86 2.69 20.74
C ALA A 89 7.75 3.83 21.25
N LYS A 90 8.07 3.86 22.55
CA LYS A 90 8.97 4.87 23.12
C LYS A 90 10.40 4.73 22.60
N ASP A 91 10.92 3.51 22.58
CA ASP A 91 12.25 3.20 22.02
C ASP A 91 12.33 3.60 20.54
N ALA A 92 11.28 3.31 19.75
CA ALA A 92 11.21 3.72 18.35
C ALA A 92 11.25 5.25 18.18
N VAL A 93 10.58 6.00 19.06
CA VAL A 93 10.66 7.49 19.07
C VAL A 93 12.08 7.96 19.37
N GLU A 94 12.72 7.37 20.38
CA GLU A 94 14.06 7.77 20.83
C GLU A 94 15.09 7.52 19.72
N LYS A 95 15.10 6.31 19.13
CA LYS A 95 15.95 5.97 17.98
C LYS A 95 15.68 6.81 16.74
N THR A 96 14.43 7.17 16.50
CA THR A 96 14.09 8.06 15.37
C THR A 96 14.62 9.46 15.60
N ARG A 97 14.54 9.96 16.84
CA ARG A 97 15.05 11.31 17.20
C ARG A 97 16.53 11.46 16.91
N GLU A 98 17.32 10.42 17.14
CA GLU A 98 18.77 10.39 16.84
C GLU A 98 19.11 10.54 15.36
N GLN A 99 18.14 10.32 14.45
CA GLN A 99 18.34 10.36 13.00
C GLN A 99 17.76 11.62 12.35
N LEU A 100 17.16 12.54 13.12
CA LEU A 100 16.44 13.70 12.56
C LEU A 100 17.35 14.74 11.89
N ASP A 101 18.65 14.76 12.17
CA ASP A 101 19.57 15.68 11.47
C ASP A 101 19.82 15.27 10.00
N GLN A 102 19.32 14.10 9.57
CA GLN A 102 19.47 13.62 8.20
C GLN A 102 18.39 14.17 7.26
N PRO A 103 18.67 14.27 5.95
CA PRO A 103 17.67 14.66 4.95
C PRO A 103 16.45 13.72 4.90
N ALA A 104 15.30 14.27 4.49
CA ALA A 104 14.01 13.58 4.44
C ALA A 104 14.05 12.29 3.61
N ASP A 105 14.77 12.26 2.49
CA ASP A 105 14.88 11.08 1.63
C ASP A 105 15.66 9.94 2.32
N VAL A 106 16.69 10.28 3.10
CA VAL A 106 17.48 9.31 3.87
C VAL A 106 16.61 8.68 4.96
N ILE A 107 15.92 9.50 5.77
CA ILE A 107 15.05 8.97 6.84
C ILE A 107 13.86 8.16 6.29
N ALA A 108 13.37 8.46 5.08
CA ALA A 108 12.31 7.70 4.43
C ALA A 108 12.77 6.34 3.86
N SER A 109 14.07 6.19 3.57
CA SER A 109 14.62 5.07 2.80
C SER A 109 14.31 3.67 3.38
N PRO A 110 14.41 3.45 4.70
CA PRO A 110 14.11 2.14 5.28
C PRO A 110 12.67 1.70 5.03
N MET A 111 11.70 2.60 5.25
CA MET A 111 10.28 2.30 5.00
C MET A 111 9.98 2.14 3.51
N ARG A 112 10.57 2.97 2.64
CA ARG A 112 10.45 2.78 1.17
C ARG A 112 10.90 1.39 0.74
N SER A 113 12.04 0.94 1.27
CA SER A 113 12.58 -0.39 0.97
C SER A 113 11.65 -1.50 1.46
N LEU A 114 11.05 -1.34 2.65
CA LEU A 114 10.07 -2.29 3.18
C LEU A 114 8.80 -2.35 2.31
N LEU A 115 8.29 -1.20 1.84
CA LEU A 115 7.11 -1.15 0.95
C LEU A 115 7.39 -1.80 -0.40
N ILE A 116 8.58 -1.56 -0.98
CA ILE A 116 9.00 -2.22 -2.23
C ILE A 116 9.09 -3.74 -2.03
N LEU A 117 9.68 -4.19 -0.92
CA LEU A 117 9.75 -5.61 -0.59
C LEU A 117 8.33 -6.21 -0.45
N LEU A 118 7.45 -5.54 0.29
CA LEU A 118 6.05 -5.94 0.45
C LEU A 118 5.36 -6.09 -0.91
N GLN A 119 5.47 -5.06 -1.77
CA GLN A 119 4.92 -5.08 -3.13
C GLN A 119 5.47 -6.25 -3.94
N SER A 120 6.78 -6.53 -3.86
CA SER A 120 7.39 -7.65 -4.61
C SER A 120 6.83 -9.01 -4.21
N VAL A 121 6.46 -9.19 -2.94
CA VAL A 121 5.85 -10.42 -2.44
C VAL A 121 4.39 -10.55 -2.91
N ILE A 122 3.62 -9.47 -2.87
CA ILE A 122 2.18 -9.53 -3.18
C ILE A 122 1.85 -9.23 -4.65
N GLN A 123 2.84 -8.91 -5.47
CA GLN A 123 2.63 -8.54 -6.88
C GLN A 123 1.91 -9.63 -7.67
N GLN A 124 2.29 -10.89 -7.47
CA GLN A 124 1.68 -12.00 -8.20
C GLN A 124 0.23 -12.27 -7.74
N PRO A 125 -0.08 -12.37 -6.42
CA PRO A 125 -1.48 -12.46 -5.97
C PRO A 125 -2.38 -11.33 -6.50
N LEU A 126 -1.88 -10.09 -6.55
CA LEU A 126 -2.60 -8.96 -7.15
C LEU A 126 -2.87 -9.18 -8.65
N THR A 127 -1.92 -9.78 -9.35
CA THR A 127 -2.04 -10.08 -10.79
C THR A 127 -3.03 -11.22 -11.02
N ASP A 128 -3.02 -12.25 -10.17
CA ASP A 128 -3.95 -13.38 -10.22
C ASP A 128 -5.40 -12.91 -10.05
N VAL A 129 -5.65 -11.96 -9.13
CA VAL A 129 -6.97 -11.33 -8.94
C VAL A 129 -7.38 -10.51 -10.17
N LYS A 130 -6.47 -9.73 -10.75
CA LYS A 130 -6.76 -8.97 -11.99
C LYS A 130 -7.12 -9.89 -13.15
N ALA A 131 -6.51 -11.06 -13.24
CA ALA A 131 -6.77 -12.04 -14.29
C ALA A 131 -8.06 -12.85 -14.04
N SER A 132 -8.32 -13.23 -12.78
CA SER A 132 -9.37 -14.19 -12.41
C SER A 132 -10.70 -13.55 -12.04
N CYS A 133 -10.67 -12.30 -11.56
CA CYS A 133 -11.80 -11.62 -10.93
C CYS A 133 -12.02 -10.25 -11.55
N LEU A 134 -12.41 -10.21 -12.82
CA LEU A 134 -12.81 -8.94 -13.44
C LEU A 134 -14.05 -8.35 -12.72
N PRO A 135 -14.30 -7.02 -12.80
CA PRO A 135 -15.41 -6.39 -12.07
C PRO A 135 -16.79 -7.02 -12.29
N ASN A 136 -17.02 -7.63 -13.45
CA ASN A 136 -18.26 -8.31 -13.84
C ASN A 136 -18.26 -9.82 -13.61
N THR A 137 -17.16 -10.43 -13.15
CA THR A 137 -17.09 -11.85 -12.79
C THR A 137 -17.87 -12.10 -11.50
N ALA A 138 -18.76 -13.10 -11.50
CA ALA A 138 -19.50 -13.50 -10.31
C ALA A 138 -18.56 -14.03 -9.22
N GLN A 139 -18.89 -13.83 -7.94
CA GLN A 139 -18.03 -14.26 -6.83
C GLN A 139 -17.63 -15.74 -6.93
N SER A 140 -18.57 -16.65 -7.19
CA SER A 140 -18.29 -18.09 -7.28
C SER A 140 -17.35 -18.46 -8.42
N GLU A 141 -17.42 -17.73 -9.54
CA GLU A 141 -16.52 -17.91 -10.68
C GLU A 141 -15.12 -17.34 -10.38
N CYS A 142 -15.07 -16.16 -9.75
CA CYS A 142 -13.83 -15.54 -9.27
C CYS A 142 -13.09 -16.48 -8.30
N ASP A 143 -13.77 -17.02 -7.29
CA ASP A 143 -13.17 -17.95 -6.32
C ASP A 143 -12.65 -19.22 -7.01
N MET A 144 -13.39 -19.76 -7.98
CA MET A 144 -12.98 -20.94 -8.75
C MET A 144 -11.74 -20.67 -9.60
N ASN A 145 -11.69 -19.53 -10.29
CA ASN A 145 -10.57 -19.15 -11.16
C ASN A 145 -9.32 -18.81 -10.34
N LEU A 146 -9.47 -18.11 -9.21
CA LEU A 146 -8.37 -17.85 -8.28
C LEU A 146 -7.79 -19.15 -7.74
N ASN A 147 -8.63 -20.08 -7.29
CA ASN A 147 -8.14 -21.36 -6.78
C ASN A 147 -7.34 -22.13 -7.85
N LYS A 148 -7.79 -22.13 -9.12
CA LYS A 148 -7.03 -22.73 -10.22
C LYS A 148 -5.69 -22.03 -10.43
N THR A 149 -5.67 -20.70 -10.43
CA THR A 149 -4.47 -19.91 -10.65
C THR A 149 -3.46 -20.09 -9.50
N HIS A 150 -3.92 -20.11 -8.25
CA HIS A 150 -3.06 -20.34 -7.09
C HIS A 150 -2.48 -21.75 -7.08
N ASN A 151 -3.26 -22.78 -7.41
CA ASN A 151 -2.74 -24.15 -7.52
C ASN A 151 -1.68 -24.28 -8.61
N TYR A 152 -1.91 -23.67 -9.78
CA TYR A 152 -0.90 -23.62 -10.83
C TYR A 152 0.36 -22.85 -10.40
N GLY A 153 0.18 -21.74 -9.67
CA GLY A 153 1.27 -20.98 -9.09
C GLY A 153 2.12 -21.81 -8.14
N GLU A 154 1.49 -22.64 -7.30
CA GLU A 154 2.17 -23.57 -6.40
C GLU A 154 2.90 -24.69 -7.16
N ASP A 155 2.30 -25.24 -8.21
CA ASP A 155 2.94 -26.24 -9.07
C ASP A 155 4.16 -25.66 -9.82
N TYR A 156 4.11 -24.40 -10.23
CA TYR A 156 5.19 -23.70 -10.94
C TYR A 156 6.29 -23.21 -10.00
N CYS A 157 5.90 -22.68 -8.84
CA CYS A 157 6.78 -22.12 -7.82
C CYS A 157 6.35 -22.61 -6.44
N TYR A 158 6.96 -23.71 -6.00
CA TYR A 158 6.67 -24.31 -4.70
C TYR A 158 6.85 -23.29 -3.56
N GLY A 159 5.85 -23.13 -2.70
CA GLY A 159 5.78 -22.14 -1.64
C GLY A 159 5.02 -20.86 -1.99
N TYR A 160 4.44 -20.75 -3.19
CA TYR A 160 3.62 -19.61 -3.62
C TYR A 160 2.45 -19.33 -2.69
N TYR A 161 1.89 -20.36 -2.04
CA TYR A 161 0.81 -20.20 -1.05
C TYR A 161 1.13 -19.16 0.04
N LYS A 162 2.40 -18.93 0.37
CA LYS A 162 2.81 -17.90 1.35
C LYS A 162 2.60 -16.48 0.84
N ASN A 163 2.86 -16.23 -0.45
CA ASN A 163 2.57 -14.94 -1.08
C ASN A 163 1.06 -14.67 -1.05
N VAL A 164 0.24 -15.70 -1.34
CA VAL A 164 -1.22 -15.64 -1.28
C VAL A 164 -1.70 -15.39 0.16
N GLU A 165 -1.13 -16.09 1.15
CA GLU A 165 -1.46 -15.92 2.57
C GLU A 165 -1.21 -14.49 3.04
N LEU A 166 -0.04 -13.92 2.72
CA LEU A 166 0.27 -12.53 3.06
C LEU A 166 -0.71 -11.56 2.39
N TYR A 167 -1.03 -11.77 1.11
CA TYR A 167 -2.02 -10.97 0.39
C TYR A 167 -3.42 -11.04 1.04
N ASP A 168 -3.89 -12.23 1.42
CA ASP A 168 -5.19 -12.42 2.04
C ASP A 168 -5.26 -11.74 3.42
N ILE A 169 -4.17 -11.75 4.19
CA ILE A 169 -4.05 -11.02 5.45
C ILE A 169 -4.20 -9.51 5.24
N LEU A 170 -3.45 -8.95 4.28
CA LEU A 170 -3.47 -7.50 3.97
C LEU A 170 -4.82 -7.01 3.42
N THR A 171 -5.56 -7.90 2.74
CA THR A 171 -6.88 -7.60 2.17
C THR A 171 -8.03 -8.03 3.06
N SER A 172 -7.75 -8.64 4.21
CA SER A 172 -8.77 -8.99 5.21
C SER A 172 -9.53 -7.74 5.66
N SER A 173 -10.82 -7.90 5.94
CA SER A 173 -11.70 -6.78 6.33
C SER A 173 -11.18 -6.04 7.57
N GLN A 174 -10.59 -6.78 8.52
CA GLN A 174 -10.04 -6.21 9.74
C GLN A 174 -8.79 -5.36 9.47
N GLN A 175 -7.78 -5.90 8.76
CA GLN A 175 -6.57 -5.13 8.43
C GLN A 175 -6.87 -3.93 7.54
N ALA A 176 -7.72 -4.11 6.52
CA ALA A 176 -8.14 -3.02 5.65
C ALA A 176 -8.83 -1.90 6.45
N SER A 177 -9.70 -2.25 7.41
CA SER A 177 -10.35 -1.25 8.27
C SER A 177 -9.37 -0.52 9.18
N ASN A 178 -8.44 -1.24 9.80
CA ASN A 178 -7.42 -0.68 10.69
C ASN A 178 -6.52 0.30 9.94
N ARG A 179 -5.98 -0.14 8.80
CA ARG A 179 -5.14 0.65 7.90
C ARG A 179 -5.86 1.90 7.40
N ALA A 180 -7.08 1.76 6.86
CA ALA A 180 -7.86 2.89 6.36
C ALA A 180 -8.14 3.93 7.45
N ARG A 181 -8.41 3.50 8.68
CA ARG A 181 -8.66 4.39 9.82
C ARG A 181 -7.41 5.17 10.23
N PHE A 182 -6.25 4.51 10.28
CA PHE A 182 -4.96 5.15 10.56
C PHE A 182 -4.61 6.14 9.45
N MET A 183 -4.64 5.70 8.20
CA MET A 183 -4.30 6.51 7.03
C MET A 183 -5.15 7.77 6.93
N LYS A 184 -6.47 7.65 7.12
CA LYS A 184 -7.38 8.79 7.15
C LYS A 184 -7.01 9.83 8.22
N HIS A 185 -6.49 9.41 9.38
CA HIS A 185 -6.10 10.31 10.45
C HIS A 185 -4.73 10.93 10.21
N LEU A 186 -3.76 10.14 9.75
CA LEU A 186 -2.44 10.59 9.34
C LEU A 186 -2.53 11.69 8.27
N LEU A 187 -3.36 11.48 7.24
CA LEU A 187 -3.57 12.46 6.17
C LEU A 187 -4.18 13.79 6.66
N ARG A 188 -4.89 13.78 7.79
CA ARG A 188 -5.42 15.00 8.42
C ARG A 188 -4.37 15.74 9.24
N HIS A 189 -3.33 15.05 9.72
CA HIS A 189 -2.27 15.58 10.57
C HIS A 189 -0.96 15.80 9.80
N ARG A 190 -1.00 15.75 8.47
CA ARG A 190 0.13 15.80 7.52
C ARG A 190 1.04 17.04 7.58
N ARG A 191 0.97 17.87 8.62
CA ARG A 191 1.80 19.06 8.82
C ARG A 191 2.26 19.09 10.26
N GLY A 192 3.55 19.30 10.46
CA GLY A 192 4.12 19.56 11.77
C GLY A 192 5.64 19.51 11.76
N SER A 193 6.24 19.94 12.86
CA SER A 193 7.65 19.69 13.13
C SER A 193 7.92 18.20 13.34
N ASP A 194 9.18 17.80 13.30
CA ASP A 194 9.60 16.43 13.58
C ASP A 194 9.09 15.93 14.96
N GLU A 195 9.11 16.78 15.99
CA GLU A 195 8.54 16.42 17.31
C GLU A 195 7.01 16.24 17.28
N GLN A 196 6.29 17.00 16.43
CA GLN A 196 4.85 16.78 16.25
C GLN A 196 4.58 15.46 15.52
N ALA A 197 5.43 15.08 14.57
CA ALA A 197 5.39 13.79 13.89
C ALA A 197 5.64 12.63 14.87
N LEU A 198 6.68 12.73 15.70
CA LEU A 198 7.00 11.73 16.74
C LEU A 198 5.89 11.62 17.79
N SER A 199 5.36 12.75 18.26
CA SER A 199 4.24 12.75 19.22
C SER A 199 2.96 12.14 18.63
N PHE A 200 2.68 12.40 17.35
CA PHE A 200 1.59 11.74 16.64
C PHE A 200 1.79 10.23 16.61
N PHE A 201 2.99 9.77 16.19
CA PHE A 201 3.33 8.35 16.14
C PHE A 201 3.17 7.68 17.51
N GLU A 202 3.76 8.25 18.56
CA GLU A 202 3.73 7.67 19.90
C GLU A 202 2.29 7.49 20.40
N LYS A 203 1.46 8.53 20.24
CA LYS A 203 0.04 8.47 20.60
C LYS A 203 -0.72 7.45 19.77
N ALA A 204 -0.42 7.35 18.47
CA ALA A 204 -1.05 6.40 17.58
C ALA A 204 -0.72 4.96 18.00
N ALA A 205 0.56 4.64 18.17
CA ALA A 205 1.04 3.31 18.54
C ALA A 205 0.62 2.88 19.95
N THR A 206 0.62 3.80 20.91
CA THR A 206 0.36 3.45 22.32
C THR A 206 -1.09 3.57 22.76
N ARG A 207 -1.97 4.22 21.98
CA ARG A 207 -3.36 4.51 22.42
C ARG A 207 -4.40 4.33 21.33
N THR A 208 -4.26 5.00 20.20
CA THR A 208 -5.39 5.22 19.28
C THR A 208 -5.50 4.16 18.17
N TYR A 209 -4.37 3.62 17.72
CA TYR A 209 -4.28 2.74 16.55
C TYR A 209 -3.48 1.47 16.85
N LYS A 210 -3.52 0.97 18.10
CA LYS A 210 -2.77 -0.22 18.52
C LYS A 210 -2.92 -1.38 17.55
N ASP A 211 -4.16 -1.70 17.16
CA ASP A 211 -4.45 -2.81 16.25
C ASP A 211 -3.71 -2.67 14.91
N PHE A 212 -3.62 -1.47 14.34
CA PHE A 212 -2.86 -1.23 13.11
C PHE A 212 -1.35 -1.48 13.31
N PHE A 213 -0.78 -1.08 14.45
CA PHE A 213 0.63 -1.32 14.73
C PHE A 213 0.93 -2.80 15.04
N CYS A 214 -0.03 -3.52 15.65
CA CYS A 214 0.02 -4.96 15.79
C CYS A 214 0.00 -5.65 14.42
N ASP A 215 -0.95 -5.27 13.55
CA ASP A 215 -1.06 -5.79 12.18
C ASP A 215 0.26 -5.58 11.40
N MET A 216 0.85 -4.38 11.47
CA MET A 216 2.13 -4.10 10.82
C MET A 216 3.28 -4.96 11.35
N ASN A 217 3.35 -5.17 12.67
CA ASN A 217 4.39 -5.98 13.28
C ASN A 217 4.25 -7.47 12.89
N GLU A 218 3.02 -7.96 12.79
CA GLU A 218 2.73 -9.32 12.29
C GLU A 218 3.18 -9.47 10.84
N VAL A 219 2.75 -8.56 9.96
CA VAL A 219 3.15 -8.54 8.55
C VAL A 219 4.67 -8.48 8.40
N TYR A 220 5.34 -7.61 9.17
CA TYR A 220 6.80 -7.50 9.14
C TYR A 220 7.50 -8.79 9.57
N LYS A 221 7.00 -9.46 10.63
CA LYS A 221 7.53 -10.75 11.07
C LYS A 221 7.35 -11.83 10.02
N MET A 222 6.18 -11.90 9.37
CA MET A 222 5.98 -12.82 8.25
C MET A 222 6.99 -12.54 7.14
N MET A 223 7.13 -11.28 6.73
CA MET A 223 8.08 -10.89 5.67
C MET A 223 9.55 -11.25 5.98
N LEU A 224 9.96 -11.26 7.25
CA LEU A 224 11.33 -11.63 7.65
C LEU A 224 11.54 -13.11 7.93
N GLN A 225 10.56 -13.76 8.55
CA GLN A 225 10.69 -15.13 9.05
C GLN A 225 10.29 -16.14 7.98
N ASP A 226 9.43 -15.77 7.06
CA ASP A 226 9.05 -16.61 5.94
C ASP A 226 9.97 -16.45 4.75
N TYR A 227 10.25 -17.58 4.11
CA TYR A 227 10.83 -17.63 2.79
C TYR A 227 9.73 -17.46 1.73
N PHE A 228 9.82 -16.39 0.93
CA PHE A 228 8.96 -16.12 -0.22
C PHE A 228 9.73 -16.44 -1.52
N PRO A 229 9.61 -17.66 -2.06
CA PRO A 229 10.38 -18.08 -3.24
C PRO A 229 9.93 -17.39 -4.53
N CYS A 230 8.72 -16.83 -4.56
CA CYS A 230 8.03 -16.43 -5.78
C CYS A 230 7.92 -14.90 -5.89
N ASN A 231 9.04 -14.21 -6.13
CA ASN A 231 9.12 -12.73 -6.17
C ASN A 231 9.15 -12.13 -7.60
N PHE A 232 8.68 -12.88 -8.60
CA PHE A 232 8.65 -12.45 -10.00
C PHE A 232 7.27 -12.69 -10.60
N PRO A 233 6.85 -11.89 -11.61
CA PRO A 233 5.60 -12.14 -12.31
C PRO A 233 5.64 -13.52 -12.98
N MET A 234 4.79 -14.43 -12.51
CA MET A 234 4.53 -15.71 -13.16
C MET A 234 3.73 -15.44 -14.44
N ILE A 235 4.12 -16.08 -15.54
CA ILE A 235 3.38 -15.95 -16.81
C ILE A 235 1.97 -16.49 -16.56
N LEU A 236 0.98 -15.61 -16.68
CA LEU A 236 -0.44 -15.97 -16.57
C LEU A 236 -0.76 -17.06 -17.61
N MET A 237 -1.53 -18.06 -17.20
CA MET A 237 -2.14 -18.99 -18.16
C MET A 237 -3.08 -18.20 -19.08
N THR A 238 -2.71 -18.09 -20.35
CA THR A 238 -3.55 -17.54 -21.43
C THR A 238 -4.61 -18.52 -21.88
#